data_AF-A0A5C6FUK1-F1
#
_entry.id   AF-A0A5C6FUK1-F1
#
_cell.length_a   1.000
_cell.length_b   1.000
_cell.length_c   1.000
_cell.angle_alpha   90.00
_cell.angle_beta   90.00
_cell.angle_gamma   90.00
#
_symmetry.space_group_name_H-M   'P 1'
#
loop_
_entity.id
_entity.type
_entity.pdbx_description
1 polymer ?
#
loop_
_entity_poly.entity_id
_entity_poly.type
_entity_poly.pdbx_seq_one_letter_code
_entity_poly.pdbx_strand_id
1 'polypeptide(L)'
;MTGGATDHGFHFRVPPSFASWHPIGASGRPRTLPCPRFIAKATVIMSDSTPLPADLIRQLEQLAAGNASVDEVTDWIRAAGGPEHLASPADNLRSIDGATVDLGRRDRCGFGEVIFGEGKSAELITRIIQTQLDAQQHALVTRLDNTTAAQVRRCFEHAFYNPLAHTLRVGQLECPAAQQLDIEQVDQIPHVGVVTAGSTDQHVAEEAIETLFWMGIPFRRFDDIGVAGPARLMASVPQLQKADALVVVAGMEGALPSVVSGHVAVPVFAVPTSVGYGANLGGLTPLMGMLSSCTANVAVVNVDAGFKGGYLAGLVVSRIQHATTKTSD
;
A
#
# COMPACT_ATOMS: atom_id res chain seq x y z
N MET A 1 -34.52 49.75 -1.31
CA MET A 1 -33.91 48.96 -2.40
C MET A 1 -32.79 48.14 -1.76
N THR A 2 -33.07 46.95 -1.20
CA THR A 2 -33.07 45.61 -1.85
C THR A 2 -31.79 45.38 -2.65
N GLY A 3 -30.94 44.37 -2.42
CA GLY A 3 -30.85 43.23 -1.51
C GLY A 3 -29.43 42.66 -1.71
N GLY A 4 -29.00 41.51 -1.19
CA GLY A 4 -29.53 40.54 -0.27
C GLY A 4 -28.34 39.63 0.07
N ALA A 5 -28.12 39.38 1.36
CA ALA A 5 -27.17 38.38 1.82
C ALA A 5 -27.87 37.01 1.75
N THR A 6 -27.40 36.12 0.88
CA THR A 6 -27.91 34.74 0.83
C THR A 6 -27.13 33.90 1.83
N ASP A 7 -27.81 33.67 2.95
CA ASP A 7 -27.58 32.59 3.89
C ASP A 7 -27.98 31.27 3.22
N HIS A 8 -27.04 30.32 3.10
CA HIS A 8 -27.33 28.97 2.64
C HIS A 8 -26.83 27.98 3.69
N GLY A 9 -27.64 27.85 4.74
CA GLY A 9 -27.62 26.73 5.67
C GLY A 9 -27.97 25.41 4.96
N PHE A 10 -27.22 24.37 5.29
CA PHE A 10 -27.48 23.00 4.88
C PHE A 10 -28.74 22.46 5.57
N HIS A 11 -29.80 22.19 4.79
CA HIS A 11 -31.01 21.53 5.27
C HIS A 11 -30.92 20.01 5.08
N PHE A 12 -30.86 19.25 6.17
CA PHE A 12 -31.15 17.82 6.16
C PHE A 12 -32.67 17.59 6.18
N ARG A 13 -33.18 16.84 5.21
CA ARG A 13 -34.60 16.48 5.07
C ARG A 13 -34.77 15.02 5.46
N VAL A 14 -35.43 14.76 6.59
CA VAL A 14 -35.81 13.41 7.04
C VAL A 14 -37.27 13.15 6.59
N PRO A 15 -37.58 12.03 5.90
CA PRO A 15 -38.97 11.71 5.57
C PRO A 15 -39.73 11.13 6.78
N PRO A 16 -41.02 11.46 6.98
CA PRO A 16 -41.83 10.90 8.06
C PRO A 16 -42.61 9.65 7.61
N SER A 17 -43.03 8.85 8.60
CA SER A 17 -43.89 7.63 8.59
C SER A 17 -43.08 6.34 8.79
N PHE A 18 -43.32 5.49 9.81
CA PHE A 18 -44.59 5.04 10.38
C PHE A 18 -44.55 4.96 11.91
N ALA A 19 -45.52 5.59 12.58
CA ALA A 19 -45.94 5.24 13.93
C ALA A 19 -47.47 5.34 13.98
N SER A 20 -48.15 4.21 14.01
CA SER A 20 -49.58 4.14 14.32
C SER A 20 -49.91 2.81 14.98
N TRP A 21 -49.82 2.74 16.30
CA TRP A 21 -50.62 1.82 17.10
C TRP A 21 -51.09 2.56 18.36
N HIS A 22 -52.40 2.82 18.42
CA HIS A 22 -53.10 3.33 19.59
C HIS A 22 -53.39 2.19 20.60
N PRO A 23 -53.50 2.50 21.90
CA PRO A 23 -53.75 1.51 22.95
C PRO A 23 -55.24 1.17 23.07
N ILE A 24 -55.54 -0.12 23.18
CA ILE A 24 -56.86 -0.64 23.54
C ILE A 24 -57.00 -0.63 25.07
N GLY A 25 -58.02 0.09 25.55
CA GLY A 25 -58.98 -0.35 26.58
C GLY A 25 -58.47 -0.78 27.96
N ALA A 26 -58.69 0.09 28.95
CA ALA A 26 -58.66 -0.25 30.36
C ALA A 26 -59.89 -1.08 30.79
N SER A 27 -59.69 -2.26 31.39
CA SER A 27 -60.49 -2.76 32.52
C SER A 27 -59.92 -4.08 33.08
N GLY A 28 -59.81 -4.20 34.41
CA GLY A 28 -59.82 -5.49 35.11
C GLY A 28 -58.54 -5.94 35.83
N ARG A 29 -58.50 -5.69 37.15
CA ARG A 29 -57.86 -6.39 38.30
C ARG A 29 -56.78 -7.50 38.11
N PRO A 30 -55.84 -7.63 39.08
CA PRO A 30 -54.55 -8.28 38.88
C PRO A 30 -54.63 -9.81 38.91
N ARG A 31 -53.95 -10.46 37.96
CA ARG A 31 -53.57 -11.88 38.07
C ARG A 31 -52.05 -11.96 38.26
N THR A 32 -51.65 -12.54 39.38
CA THR A 32 -50.28 -13.01 39.61
C THR A 32 -49.90 -14.03 38.55
N LEU A 33 -48.90 -13.70 37.72
CA LEU A 33 -48.24 -14.61 36.80
C LEU A 33 -46.80 -14.84 37.26
N PRO A 34 -46.24 -16.04 37.05
CA PRO A 34 -45.00 -16.50 37.69
C PRO A 34 -43.80 -15.68 37.19
N CYS A 35 -42.86 -15.45 38.09
CA CYS A 35 -41.61 -14.75 37.83
C CYS A 35 -40.90 -15.38 36.62
N PRO A 36 -40.78 -14.70 35.46
CA PRO A 36 -39.94 -15.20 34.38
C PRO A 36 -38.51 -15.02 34.82
N ARG A 37 -37.74 -16.11 34.84
CA ARG A 37 -36.27 -16.04 34.78
C ARG A 37 -35.93 -15.27 33.50
N PHE A 38 -35.61 -13.98 33.63
CA PHE A 38 -34.95 -13.23 32.57
C PHE A 38 -33.54 -13.80 32.42
N ILE A 39 -33.38 -14.77 31.53
CA ILE A 39 -32.10 -14.96 30.85
C ILE A 39 -32.04 -13.78 29.88
N ALA A 40 -31.40 -12.70 30.31
CA ALA A 40 -31.06 -11.60 29.41
C ALA A 40 -30.10 -12.18 28.36
N LYS A 41 -30.61 -12.53 27.18
CA LYS A 41 -29.77 -12.62 25.98
C LYS A 41 -29.29 -11.20 25.71
N ALA A 42 -28.05 -10.92 26.09
CA ALA A 42 -27.35 -9.73 25.65
C ALA A 42 -27.18 -9.84 24.13
N THR A 43 -28.10 -9.26 23.38
CA THR A 43 -27.89 -9.02 21.95
C THR A 43 -26.90 -7.89 21.85
N VAL A 44 -25.66 -8.20 21.49
CA VAL A 44 -24.66 -7.18 21.12
C VAL A 44 -25.18 -6.49 19.86
N ILE A 45 -25.68 -5.27 20.01
CA ILE A 45 -25.97 -4.39 18.88
C ILE A 45 -24.61 -3.87 18.42
N MET A 46 -24.08 -4.41 17.32
CA MET A 46 -22.86 -3.89 16.72
C MET A 46 -23.17 -2.53 16.10
N SER A 47 -22.69 -1.45 16.72
CA SER A 47 -22.47 -0.18 16.03
C SER A 47 -21.31 -0.34 15.04
N ASP A 48 -21.24 0.51 14.01
CA ASP A 48 -20.18 0.61 12.98
C ASP A 48 -18.78 0.97 13.53
N SER A 49 -18.39 0.39 14.66
CA SER A 49 -17.05 0.45 15.24
C SER A 49 -16.26 -0.76 14.77
N THR A 50 -14.98 -0.54 14.47
CA THR A 50 -13.94 -1.51 14.14
C THR A 50 -14.20 -2.88 14.80
N PRO A 51 -14.15 -4.00 14.05
CA PRO A 51 -14.40 -5.32 14.63
C PRO A 51 -13.44 -5.55 15.80
N LEU A 52 -14.01 -5.96 16.94
CA LEU A 52 -13.24 -6.32 18.13
C LEU A 52 -12.22 -7.42 17.76
N PRO A 53 -11.01 -7.45 18.36
CA PRO A 53 -10.05 -8.51 18.09
C PRO A 53 -10.65 -9.89 18.32
N ALA A 54 -10.27 -10.86 17.47
CA ALA A 54 -10.79 -12.22 17.52
C ALA A 54 -10.59 -12.89 18.90
N ASP A 55 -9.48 -12.60 19.58
CA ASP A 55 -9.22 -13.15 20.91
C ASP A 55 -10.11 -12.52 21.99
N LEU A 56 -10.41 -11.21 21.89
CA LEU A 56 -11.37 -10.55 22.77
C LEU A 56 -12.78 -11.09 22.54
N ILE A 57 -13.18 -11.30 21.28
CA ILE A 57 -14.46 -11.94 20.95
C ILE A 57 -14.55 -13.33 21.59
N ARG A 58 -13.50 -14.16 21.44
CA ARG A 58 -13.47 -15.51 22.02
C ARG A 58 -13.60 -15.50 23.54
N GLN A 59 -12.92 -14.58 24.23
CA GLN A 59 -13.02 -14.44 25.69
C GLN A 59 -14.41 -13.97 26.13
N LEU A 60 -15.02 -13.04 25.39
CA LEU A 60 -16.39 -12.60 25.64
C LEU A 60 -17.42 -13.70 25.35
N GLU A 61 -17.19 -14.55 24.35
CA GLU A 61 -18.01 -15.74 24.09
C GLU A 61 -17.89 -16.78 25.20
N GLN A 62 -16.68 -17.01 25.73
CA GLN A 62 -16.48 -17.89 26.90
C GLN A 62 -17.19 -17.36 28.14
N LEU A 63 -17.13 -16.05 28.38
CA LEU A 63 -17.87 -15.38 29.45
C LEU A 63 -19.39 -15.50 29.26
N ALA A 64 -19.89 -15.26 28.04
CA ALA A 64 -21.31 -15.37 27.71
C ALA A 64 -21.82 -16.82 27.82
N ALA A 65 -20.97 -17.80 27.55
CA ALA A 65 -21.26 -19.23 27.73
C ALA A 65 -21.15 -19.68 29.20
N GLY A 66 -20.67 -18.83 30.12
CA GLY A 66 -20.44 -19.17 31.52
C GLY A 66 -19.21 -20.06 31.77
N ASN A 67 -18.32 -20.17 30.78
CA ASN A 67 -17.08 -20.95 30.84
C ASN A 67 -15.88 -20.13 31.35
N ALA A 68 -16.05 -18.82 31.49
CA ALA A 68 -15.11 -17.92 32.13
C ALA A 68 -15.87 -16.94 33.04
N SER A 69 -15.22 -16.49 34.10
CA SER A 69 -15.71 -15.47 35.02
C SER A 69 -15.35 -14.05 34.54
N VAL A 70 -16.08 -13.05 35.05
CA VAL A 70 -15.80 -11.64 34.76
C VAL A 70 -14.38 -11.27 35.20
N ASP A 71 -13.91 -11.81 36.33
CA ASP A 71 -12.57 -11.56 36.86
C ASP A 71 -11.49 -12.14 35.96
N GLU A 72 -11.65 -13.38 35.48
CA GLU A 72 -10.70 -14.03 34.54
C GLU A 72 -10.56 -13.24 33.23
N VAL A 73 -11.66 -12.77 32.65
CA VAL A 73 -11.61 -11.95 31.44
C VAL A 73 -10.99 -10.58 31.72
N THR A 74 -11.31 -9.97 32.87
CA THR A 74 -10.75 -8.65 33.26
C THR A 74 -9.24 -8.74 33.49
N ASP A 75 -8.77 -9.80 34.14
CA ASP A 75 -7.35 -10.04 34.38
C ASP A 75 -6.62 -10.39 33.09
N TRP A 76 -7.26 -11.11 32.17
CA TRP A 76 -6.74 -11.32 30.81
C TRP A 76 -6.58 -10.00 30.04
N ILE A 77 -7.60 -9.12 30.07
CA ILE A 77 -7.53 -7.79 29.42
C ILE A 77 -6.39 -6.95 30.03
N ARG A 78 -6.23 -6.97 31.36
CA ARG A 78 -5.13 -6.25 32.04
C ARG A 78 -3.76 -6.83 31.69
N ALA A 79 -3.63 -8.16 31.65
CA ALA A 79 -2.41 -8.85 31.26
C ALA A 79 -2.04 -8.56 29.80
N ALA A 80 -3.04 -8.34 28.94
CA ALA A 80 -2.86 -7.91 27.56
C ALA A 80 -2.47 -6.43 27.40
N GLY A 81 -2.31 -5.67 28.49
CA GLY A 81 -1.95 -4.25 28.44
C GLY A 81 -3.15 -3.29 28.34
N GLY A 82 -4.36 -3.77 28.63
CA GLY A 82 -5.60 -2.98 28.63
C GLY A 82 -6.38 -3.06 27.31
N PRO A 83 -7.64 -2.55 27.29
CA PRO A 83 -8.50 -2.58 26.10
C PRO A 83 -7.94 -1.77 24.92
N GLU A 84 -7.01 -0.84 25.17
CA GLU A 84 -6.29 -0.07 24.16
C GLU A 84 -5.18 -0.84 23.44
N HIS A 85 -4.55 -1.82 24.09
CA HIS A 85 -3.62 -2.76 23.44
C HIS A 85 -4.33 -3.92 22.72
N LEU A 86 -5.62 -4.11 23.05
CA LEU A 86 -6.57 -4.88 22.25
C LEU A 86 -7.11 -4.04 21.08
N ALA A 87 -6.54 -2.87 20.75
CA ALA A 87 -6.82 -2.23 19.49
C ALA A 87 -6.36 -3.14 18.34
N SER A 88 -7.18 -3.19 17.28
CA SER A 88 -6.99 -3.95 16.05
C SER A 88 -5.51 -4.07 15.61
N PRO A 89 -5.09 -5.20 14.99
CA PRO A 89 -3.80 -5.33 14.29
C PRO A 89 -3.45 -4.13 13.38
N ALA A 90 -4.47 -3.35 12.99
CA ALA A 90 -4.37 -2.12 12.25
C ALA A 90 -3.46 -1.04 12.86
N ASP A 91 -3.24 -0.94 14.19
CA ASP A 91 -2.42 0.14 14.78
C ASP A 91 -1.11 -0.34 15.42
N ASN A 92 -0.48 -1.38 14.84
CA ASN A 92 0.80 -1.89 15.31
C ASN A 92 1.96 -0.91 15.00
N LEU A 93 2.11 0.10 15.85
CA LEU A 93 3.18 1.09 15.81
C LEU A 93 4.22 0.77 16.89
N ARG A 94 5.52 0.88 16.55
CA ARG A 94 6.62 0.76 17.50
C ARG A 94 7.42 2.05 17.57
N SER A 95 7.40 2.71 18.71
CA SER A 95 8.25 3.88 18.97
C SER A 95 9.68 3.46 19.29
N ILE A 96 10.64 4.14 18.65
CA ILE A 96 12.07 4.02 18.89
C ILE A 96 12.67 5.43 19.00
N ASP A 97 13.92 5.54 19.43
CA ASP A 97 14.60 6.83 19.44
C ASP A 97 14.73 7.42 18.01
N GLY A 98 14.05 8.54 17.77
CA GLY A 98 14.05 9.29 16.51
C GLY A 98 13.02 8.88 15.45
N ALA A 99 12.19 7.86 15.69
CA ALA A 99 11.13 7.46 14.75
C ALA A 99 10.02 6.62 15.41
N THR A 100 8.87 6.54 14.74
CA THR A 100 7.82 5.56 15.03
C THR A 100 7.66 4.68 13.80
N VAL A 101 7.88 3.38 13.95
CA VAL A 101 7.83 2.40 12.86
C VAL A 101 6.42 1.81 12.77
N ASP A 102 5.84 1.82 11.57
CA ASP A 102 4.49 1.34 11.27
C ASP A 102 4.52 -0.13 10.83
N LEU A 103 4.58 -1.02 11.81
CA LEU A 103 4.60 -2.47 11.59
C LEU A 103 3.24 -3.00 11.11
N GLY A 104 2.14 -2.29 11.42
CA GLY A 104 0.79 -2.64 10.95
C GLY A 104 0.54 -2.31 9.47
N ARG A 105 1.46 -1.60 8.81
CA ARG A 105 1.28 -1.15 7.43
C ARG A 105 1.03 -2.30 6.45
N ARG A 106 1.70 -3.44 6.64
CA ARG A 106 1.55 -4.62 5.78
C ARG A 106 0.11 -5.10 5.73
N ASP A 107 -0.56 -5.15 6.88
CA ASP A 107 -1.93 -5.64 6.98
C ASP A 107 -2.93 -4.64 6.40
N ARG A 108 -2.69 -3.34 6.62
CA ARG A 108 -3.57 -2.27 6.12
C ARG A 108 -3.40 -1.99 4.62
N CYS A 109 -2.18 -2.08 4.12
CA CYS A 109 -1.79 -1.55 2.80
C CYS A 109 -1.19 -2.60 1.86
N GLY A 110 -1.08 -3.86 2.30
CA GLY A 110 -0.55 -4.99 1.53
C GLY A 110 0.96 -5.22 1.71
N PHE A 111 1.74 -4.17 1.98
CA PHE A 111 3.20 -4.22 2.10
C PHE A 111 3.71 -3.40 3.29
N GLY A 112 4.89 -3.76 3.80
CA GLY A 112 5.50 -3.12 4.96
C GLY A 112 5.88 -1.66 4.75
N GLU A 113 6.30 -0.99 5.82
CA GLU A 113 6.80 0.38 5.71
C GLU A 113 8.16 0.44 4.98
N VAL A 114 8.27 1.35 4.01
CA VAL A 114 9.53 1.64 3.32
C VAL A 114 10.23 2.82 3.97
N ILE A 115 11.55 2.73 4.11
CA ILE A 115 12.38 3.69 4.82
C ILE A 115 12.90 4.72 3.82
N PHE A 116 12.41 5.95 3.89
CA PHE A 116 13.06 7.08 3.21
C PHE A 116 14.42 7.36 3.86
N GLY A 117 15.52 7.16 3.14
CA GLY A 117 16.89 7.24 3.67
C GLY A 117 17.52 8.62 3.61
N GLU A 118 17.16 9.44 2.62
CA GLU A 118 17.77 10.76 2.42
C GLU A 118 17.61 11.64 3.67
N GLY A 119 18.73 12.22 4.13
CA GLY A 119 18.77 13.07 5.32
C GLY A 119 18.70 12.35 6.67
N LYS A 120 18.57 11.00 6.71
CA LYS A 120 18.62 10.22 7.95
C LYS A 120 20.04 9.74 8.25
N SER A 121 20.38 9.62 9.53
CA SER A 121 21.65 9.03 9.95
C SER A 121 21.64 7.50 9.77
N ALA A 122 22.82 6.91 9.57
CA ALA A 122 22.98 5.47 9.46
C ALA A 122 22.46 4.75 10.72
N GLU A 123 22.65 5.33 11.91
CA GLU A 123 22.18 4.76 13.17
C GLU A 123 20.66 4.69 13.22
N LEU A 124 19.96 5.76 12.81
CA LEU A 124 18.50 5.78 12.78
C LEU A 124 17.96 4.76 11.77
N ILE A 125 18.53 4.71 10.57
CA ILE A 125 18.14 3.73 9.55
C ILE A 125 18.33 2.30 10.08
N THR A 126 19.47 2.02 10.72
CA THR A 126 19.77 0.71 11.31
C THR A 126 18.74 0.32 12.38
N ARG A 127 18.34 1.24 13.27
CA ARG A 127 17.30 0.97 14.27
C ARG A 127 15.94 0.66 13.65
N ILE A 128 15.55 1.39 12.59
CA ILE A 128 14.29 1.16 11.89
C ILE A 128 14.31 -0.23 11.21
N ILE A 129 15.40 -0.57 10.51
CA ILE A 129 15.57 -1.89 9.88
C ILE A 129 15.49 -3.00 10.92
N GLN A 130 16.23 -2.89 12.03
CA GLN A 130 16.20 -3.90 13.10
C GLN A 130 14.78 -4.09 13.64
N THR A 131 14.06 -2.98 13.84
CA THR A 131 12.67 -3.00 14.29
C THR A 131 11.75 -3.77 13.33
N GLN A 132 11.91 -3.59 12.02
CA GLN A 132 11.16 -4.32 11.00
C GLN A 132 11.53 -5.82 10.98
N LEU A 133 12.83 -6.14 11.06
CA LEU A 133 13.31 -7.53 11.07
C LEU A 133 12.85 -8.31 12.30
N ASP A 134 12.83 -7.68 13.48
CA ASP A 134 12.31 -8.27 14.72
C ASP A 134 10.83 -8.65 14.55
N ALA A 135 10.08 -7.87 13.77
CA ALA A 135 8.69 -8.11 13.42
C ALA A 135 8.51 -9.04 12.21
N GLN A 136 9.57 -9.71 11.75
CA GLN A 136 9.56 -10.61 10.59
C GLN A 136 9.16 -9.90 9.28
N GLN A 137 9.56 -8.62 9.14
CA GLN A 137 9.34 -7.83 7.93
C GLN A 137 10.67 -7.50 7.26
N HIS A 138 10.77 -7.78 5.96
CA HIS A 138 11.91 -7.34 5.17
C HIS A 138 11.89 -5.83 4.98
N ALA A 139 13.05 -5.20 5.05
CA ALA A 139 13.19 -3.76 4.92
C ALA A 139 13.61 -3.36 3.50
N LEU A 140 13.07 -2.24 3.04
CA LEU A 140 13.54 -1.50 1.87
C LEU A 140 13.86 -0.07 2.30
N VAL A 141 15.07 0.38 2.02
CA VAL A 141 15.49 1.78 2.16
C VAL A 141 15.66 2.38 0.78
N THR A 142 15.11 3.58 0.56
CA THR A 142 15.25 4.34 -0.69
C THR A 142 16.07 5.60 -0.50
N ARG A 143 16.62 6.12 -1.61
CA ARG A 143 17.41 7.37 -1.64
C ARG A 143 18.56 7.40 -0.62
N LEU A 144 19.31 6.31 -0.60
CA LEU A 144 20.43 6.10 0.29
C LEU A 144 21.75 6.41 -0.45
N ASP A 145 22.55 7.32 0.09
CA ASP A 145 23.87 7.60 -0.45
C ASP A 145 24.85 6.45 -0.16
N ASN A 146 25.91 6.33 -0.96
CA ASN A 146 26.88 5.24 -0.87
C ASN A 146 27.57 5.14 0.50
N THR A 147 27.79 6.27 1.19
CA THR A 147 28.50 6.30 2.48
C THR A 147 27.60 5.74 3.57
N THR A 148 26.38 6.25 3.66
CA THR A 148 25.37 5.77 4.62
C THR A 148 25.02 4.32 4.33
N ALA A 149 24.86 3.92 3.07
CA ALA A 149 24.61 2.54 2.68
C ALA A 149 25.72 1.59 3.15
N ALA A 150 26.99 1.97 3.01
CA ALA A 150 28.11 1.15 3.47
C ALA A 150 28.15 1.01 5.00
N GLN A 151 27.73 2.04 5.74
CA GLN A 151 27.62 1.98 7.20
C GLN A 151 26.50 1.05 7.64
N VAL A 152 25.29 1.24 7.11
CA VAL A 152 24.10 0.43 7.44
C VAL A 152 24.31 -1.03 7.03
N ARG A 153 24.86 -1.30 5.84
CA ARG A 153 25.08 -2.65 5.34
C ARG A 153 25.97 -3.50 6.25
N ARG A 154 26.93 -2.89 6.96
CA ARG A 154 27.82 -3.62 7.89
C ARG A 154 27.10 -4.15 9.12
N CYS A 155 25.91 -3.63 9.42
CA CYS A 155 25.12 -4.04 10.57
C CYS A 155 24.27 -5.30 10.30
N PHE A 156 24.11 -5.73 9.04
CA PHE A 156 23.20 -6.80 8.66
C PHE A 156 23.89 -7.82 7.75
N GLU A 157 23.77 -9.10 8.10
CA GLU A 157 24.33 -10.21 7.31
C GLU A 157 23.68 -10.31 5.92
N HIS A 158 22.35 -10.22 5.87
CA HIS A 158 21.57 -10.37 4.66
C HIS A 158 21.09 -9.02 4.13
N ALA A 159 22.02 -8.28 3.53
CA ALA A 159 21.76 -6.96 2.96
C ALA A 159 22.28 -6.84 1.53
N PHE A 160 21.42 -6.33 0.64
CA PHE A 160 21.75 -6.04 -0.76
C PHE A 160 21.61 -4.54 -1.02
N TYR A 161 22.73 -3.89 -1.35
CA TYR A 161 22.76 -2.49 -1.75
C TYR A 161 22.86 -2.39 -3.27
N ASN A 162 21.92 -1.69 -3.89
CA ASN A 162 21.96 -1.34 -5.31
C ASN A 162 22.43 0.14 -5.43
N PRO A 163 23.70 0.37 -5.80
CA PRO A 163 24.24 1.73 -5.89
C PRO A 163 23.66 2.55 -7.03
N LEU A 164 23.09 1.91 -8.06
CA LEU A 164 22.45 2.60 -9.18
C LEU A 164 21.05 3.09 -8.77
N ALA A 165 20.30 2.28 -8.00
CA ALA A 165 18.99 2.64 -7.48
C ALA A 165 19.05 3.57 -6.25
N HIS A 166 20.20 3.66 -5.59
CA HIS A 166 20.31 4.23 -4.24
C HIS A 166 19.37 3.54 -3.24
N THR A 167 19.26 2.20 -3.31
CA THR A 167 18.39 1.41 -2.43
C THR A 167 19.14 0.33 -1.68
N LEU A 168 18.64 0.00 -0.49
CA LEU A 168 19.13 -1.10 0.34
C LEU A 168 17.95 -2.01 0.69
N ARG A 169 18.04 -3.28 0.32
CA ARG A 169 17.15 -4.34 0.83
C ARG A 169 17.83 -5.09 1.95
N VAL A 170 17.08 -5.37 3.02
CA VAL A 170 17.55 -6.18 4.15
C VAL A 170 16.48 -7.20 4.52
N GLY A 171 16.89 -8.45 4.69
CA GLY A 171 16.00 -9.56 4.98
C GLY A 171 16.49 -10.45 6.10
N GLN A 172 15.67 -11.45 6.44
CA GLN A 172 16.04 -12.49 7.41
C GLN A 172 16.77 -13.66 6.76
N LEU A 173 16.59 -13.80 5.46
CA LEU A 173 17.27 -14.76 4.61
C LEU A 173 18.07 -13.98 3.57
N GLU A 174 18.87 -14.71 2.80
CA GLU A 174 19.67 -14.16 1.71
C GLU A 174 18.85 -13.20 0.83
N CYS A 175 19.42 -12.01 0.60
CA CYS A 175 18.85 -10.98 -0.25
C CYS A 175 19.63 -10.95 -1.58
N PRO A 176 19.20 -11.70 -2.61
CA PRO A 176 19.88 -11.70 -3.89
C PRO A 176 19.62 -10.40 -4.66
N ALA A 177 20.43 -10.18 -5.70
CA ALA A 177 20.16 -9.18 -6.72
C ALA A 177 18.79 -9.45 -7.36
N ALA A 178 18.09 -8.38 -7.78
CA ALA A 178 16.80 -8.52 -8.43
C ALA A 178 16.92 -9.31 -9.75
N GLN A 179 16.01 -10.25 -9.97
CA GLN A 179 15.97 -11.11 -11.15
C GLN A 179 14.67 -10.85 -11.91
N GLN A 180 14.80 -10.61 -13.22
CA GLN A 180 13.67 -10.43 -14.12
C GLN A 180 13.16 -11.77 -14.64
N LEU A 181 11.92 -11.80 -15.12
CA LEU A 181 11.35 -12.94 -15.82
C LEU A 181 12.10 -13.25 -17.12
N ASP A 182 12.27 -14.53 -17.40
CA ASP A 182 12.67 -15.03 -18.71
C ASP A 182 11.51 -14.93 -19.70
N ILE A 183 11.83 -14.86 -20.99
CA ILE A 183 10.84 -14.62 -22.07
C ILE A 183 9.71 -15.67 -22.09
N GLU A 184 10.03 -16.90 -21.67
CA GLU A 184 9.11 -18.04 -21.62
C GLU A 184 8.11 -17.95 -20.46
N GLN A 185 8.43 -17.18 -19.42
CA GLN A 185 7.62 -17.03 -18.22
C GLN A 185 6.63 -15.86 -18.33
N VAL A 186 6.89 -14.91 -19.24
CA VAL A 186 6.10 -13.67 -19.42
C VAL A 186 4.62 -13.97 -19.68
N ASP A 187 4.30 -15.06 -20.39
CA ASP A 187 2.90 -15.44 -20.70
C ASP A 187 2.23 -16.27 -19.58
N GLN A 188 2.96 -16.66 -18.55
CA GLN A 188 2.49 -17.62 -17.53
C GLN A 188 2.16 -16.96 -16.20
N ILE A 189 2.78 -15.82 -15.91
CA ILE A 189 2.75 -15.20 -14.59
C ILE A 189 2.42 -13.71 -14.73
N PRO A 190 1.43 -13.21 -13.97
CA PRO A 190 1.16 -11.78 -13.95
C PRO A 190 2.39 -10.99 -13.49
N HIS A 191 2.73 -9.92 -14.22
CA HIS A 191 3.99 -9.21 -14.02
C HIS A 191 3.94 -7.73 -14.41
N VAL A 192 4.94 -6.99 -13.94
CA VAL A 192 5.14 -5.57 -14.28
C VAL A 192 6.20 -5.42 -15.37
N GLY A 193 5.90 -4.65 -16.41
CA GLY A 193 6.90 -4.18 -17.37
C GLY A 193 7.55 -2.88 -16.90
N VAL A 194 8.87 -2.85 -16.70
CA VAL A 194 9.62 -1.63 -16.35
C VAL A 194 10.37 -1.13 -17.59
N VAL A 195 10.00 0.06 -18.05
CA VAL A 195 10.42 0.62 -19.34
C VAL A 195 11.23 1.89 -19.13
N THR A 196 12.39 2.00 -19.76
CA THR A 196 13.18 3.25 -19.80
C THR A 196 13.23 3.84 -21.20
N ALA A 197 13.22 5.17 -21.28
CA ALA A 197 13.44 5.88 -22.55
C ALA A 197 14.92 5.84 -22.98
N GLY A 198 15.84 5.94 -22.02
CA GLY A 198 17.26 5.84 -22.28
C GLY A 198 18.06 5.38 -21.06
N SER A 199 19.33 5.04 -21.29
CA SER A 199 20.26 4.58 -20.26
C SER A 199 20.41 5.49 -19.05
N THR A 200 20.22 6.81 -19.20
CA THR A 200 20.33 7.74 -18.06
C THR A 200 19.14 7.65 -17.09
N ASP A 201 17.98 7.15 -17.55
CA ASP A 201 16.80 6.94 -16.71
C ASP A 201 16.90 5.67 -15.83
N GLN A 202 17.98 4.89 -15.99
CA GLN A 202 18.13 3.59 -15.33
C GLN A 202 18.10 3.66 -13.80
N HIS A 203 18.66 4.70 -13.18
CA HIS A 203 18.66 4.81 -11.71
C HIS A 203 17.23 4.82 -11.13
N VAL A 204 16.29 5.51 -11.79
CA VAL A 204 14.87 5.53 -11.38
C VAL A 204 14.18 4.20 -11.68
N ALA A 205 14.50 3.56 -12.81
CA ALA A 205 13.96 2.24 -13.14
C ALA A 205 14.46 1.13 -12.21
N GLU A 206 15.73 1.19 -11.80
CA GLU A 206 16.30 0.30 -10.80
C GLU A 206 15.62 0.47 -9.44
N GLU A 207 15.29 1.70 -9.02
CA GLU A 207 14.50 1.92 -7.79
C GLU A 207 13.12 1.25 -7.89
N ALA A 208 12.46 1.33 -9.05
CA ALA A 208 11.20 0.63 -9.28
C ALA A 208 11.36 -0.89 -9.24
N ILE A 209 12.43 -1.43 -9.84
CA ILE A 209 12.75 -2.86 -9.85
C ILE A 209 13.03 -3.38 -8.43
N GLU A 210 13.86 -2.67 -7.66
CA GLU A 210 14.17 -3.03 -6.27
C GLU A 210 12.92 -3.00 -5.39
N THR A 211 12.00 -2.07 -5.68
CA THR A 211 10.69 -2.01 -5.03
C THR A 211 9.83 -3.22 -5.37
N LEU A 212 9.68 -3.55 -6.67
CA LEU A 212 8.91 -4.72 -7.13
C LEU A 212 9.49 -6.01 -6.57
N PHE A 213 10.81 -6.15 -6.56
CA PHE A 213 11.47 -7.33 -6.02
C PHE A 213 11.28 -7.46 -4.50
N TRP A 214 11.39 -6.35 -3.74
CA TRP A 214 11.06 -6.35 -2.30
C TRP A 214 9.59 -6.73 -2.04
N MET A 215 8.68 -6.35 -2.92
CA MET A 215 7.27 -6.75 -2.89
C MET A 215 7.03 -8.20 -3.33
N GLY A 216 8.04 -8.91 -3.85
CA GLY A 216 7.88 -10.24 -4.44
C GLY A 216 7.09 -10.25 -5.75
N ILE A 217 7.06 -9.13 -6.47
CA ILE A 217 6.32 -8.98 -7.73
C ILE A 217 7.23 -9.29 -8.92
N PRO A 218 6.85 -10.25 -9.78
CA PRO A 218 7.57 -10.53 -11.01
C PRO A 218 7.61 -9.31 -11.93
N PHE A 219 8.73 -9.10 -12.59
CA PHE A 219 8.90 -8.00 -13.52
C PHE A 219 9.71 -8.39 -14.74
N ARG A 220 9.53 -7.63 -15.82
CA ARG A 220 10.35 -7.69 -17.03
C ARG A 220 10.86 -6.30 -17.35
N ARG A 221 12.16 -6.20 -17.65
CA ARG A 221 12.80 -4.93 -17.96
C ARG A 221 12.88 -4.72 -19.47
N PHE A 222 12.70 -3.46 -19.88
CA PHE A 222 12.87 -3.02 -21.25
C PHE A 222 13.63 -1.69 -21.29
N ASP A 223 14.80 -1.68 -21.94
CA ASP A 223 15.71 -0.54 -21.95
C ASP A 223 15.80 0.15 -23.30
N ASP A 224 16.12 1.45 -23.25
CA ASP A 224 16.42 2.27 -24.42
C ASP A 224 15.26 2.34 -25.44
N ILE A 225 14.03 2.43 -24.96
CA ILE A 225 12.81 2.50 -25.79
C ILE A 225 12.37 3.95 -26.05
N GLY A 226 13.32 4.88 -26.12
CA GLY A 226 13.01 6.31 -26.26
C GLY A 226 12.30 6.68 -27.56
N VAL A 227 11.52 7.77 -27.50
CA VAL A 227 10.67 8.29 -28.60
C VAL A 227 11.49 8.64 -29.85
N ALA A 228 12.73 9.12 -29.69
CA ALA A 228 13.63 9.43 -30.81
C ALA A 228 14.03 8.19 -31.64
N GLY A 229 13.88 6.98 -31.09
CA GLY A 229 14.15 5.72 -31.78
C GLY A 229 12.89 4.86 -31.87
N PRO A 230 11.84 5.28 -32.62
CA PRO A 230 10.51 4.67 -32.57
C PRO A 230 10.50 3.19 -32.97
N ALA A 231 11.45 2.75 -33.81
CA ALA A 231 11.61 1.34 -34.16
C ALA A 231 11.88 0.45 -32.93
N ARG A 232 12.59 0.95 -31.91
CA ARG A 232 12.87 0.21 -30.66
C ARG A 232 11.60 0.00 -29.84
N LEU A 233 10.72 1.00 -29.85
CA LEU A 233 9.40 0.88 -29.24
C LEU A 233 8.56 -0.14 -29.99
N MET A 234 8.45 -0.03 -31.30
CA MET A 234 7.63 -0.96 -32.11
C MET A 234 8.09 -2.41 -31.95
N ALA A 235 9.40 -2.66 -31.85
CA ALA A 235 9.93 -3.99 -31.59
C ALA A 235 9.55 -4.54 -30.20
N SER A 236 9.33 -3.67 -29.21
CA SER A 236 9.01 -4.05 -27.84
C SER A 236 7.51 -4.18 -27.57
N VAL A 237 6.65 -3.53 -28.38
CA VAL A 237 5.18 -3.52 -28.20
C VAL A 237 4.58 -4.91 -27.97
N PRO A 238 4.90 -5.97 -28.75
CA PRO A 238 4.32 -7.29 -28.53
C PRO A 238 4.61 -7.87 -27.14
N GLN A 239 5.74 -7.50 -26.53
CA GLN A 239 6.09 -7.93 -25.18
C GLN A 239 5.49 -7.01 -24.11
N LEU A 240 5.42 -5.70 -24.37
CA LEU A 240 4.76 -4.75 -23.47
C LEU A 240 3.27 -5.07 -23.30
N GLN A 241 2.62 -5.57 -24.35
CA GLN A 241 1.21 -6.00 -24.32
C GLN A 241 0.94 -7.22 -23.43
N LYS A 242 1.98 -7.95 -23.03
CA LYS A 242 1.87 -9.12 -22.14
C LYS A 242 1.93 -8.76 -20.66
N ALA A 243 2.40 -7.56 -20.31
CA ALA A 243 2.46 -7.11 -18.93
C ALA A 243 1.07 -6.70 -18.44
N ASP A 244 0.82 -6.85 -17.13
CA ASP A 244 -0.45 -6.48 -16.48
C ASP A 244 -0.47 -5.05 -15.93
N ALA A 245 0.71 -4.46 -15.78
CA ALA A 245 0.92 -3.05 -15.47
C ALA A 245 2.30 -2.64 -16.00
N LEU A 246 2.45 -1.36 -16.33
CA LEU A 246 3.73 -0.81 -16.76
C LEU A 246 4.21 0.29 -15.82
N VAL A 247 5.52 0.34 -15.59
CA VAL A 247 6.21 1.51 -15.07
C VAL A 247 7.03 2.08 -16.22
N VAL A 248 6.70 3.30 -16.65
CA VAL A 248 7.39 3.95 -17.78
C VAL A 248 8.16 5.16 -17.28
N VAL A 249 9.48 5.04 -17.32
CA VAL A 249 10.42 6.03 -16.81
C VAL A 249 10.98 6.82 -17.98
N ALA A 250 10.82 8.15 -17.95
CA ALA A 250 11.33 9.00 -19.01
C ALA A 250 11.66 10.43 -18.53
N GLY A 251 12.82 10.91 -18.96
CA GLY A 251 13.24 12.30 -18.83
C GLY A 251 12.88 13.16 -20.04
N MET A 252 13.71 14.18 -20.30
CA MET A 252 13.57 15.10 -21.44
C MET A 252 12.18 15.77 -21.47
N GLU A 253 11.40 15.57 -22.52
CA GLU A 253 10.02 16.06 -22.68
C GLU A 253 8.94 15.13 -22.09
N GLY A 254 9.31 13.95 -21.60
CA GLY A 254 8.38 13.02 -20.94
C GLY A 254 7.33 12.40 -21.87
N ALA A 255 7.62 12.31 -23.18
CA ALA A 255 6.64 11.83 -24.18
C ALA A 255 6.39 10.31 -24.15
N LEU A 256 7.36 9.51 -23.68
CA LEU A 256 7.31 8.05 -23.80
C LEU A 256 6.06 7.39 -23.20
N PRO A 257 5.61 7.73 -21.97
CA PRO A 257 4.40 7.11 -21.39
C PRO A 257 3.17 7.27 -22.27
N SER A 258 2.97 8.46 -22.86
CA SER A 258 1.85 8.75 -23.76
C SER A 258 1.88 7.93 -25.05
N VAL A 259 3.08 7.63 -25.57
CA VAL A 259 3.23 6.79 -26.77
C VAL A 259 2.99 5.33 -26.40
N VAL A 260 3.62 4.84 -25.34
CA VAL A 260 3.48 3.46 -24.84
C VAL A 260 2.02 3.12 -24.54
N SER A 261 1.31 4.02 -23.85
CA SER A 261 -0.08 3.82 -23.47
C SER A 261 -1.03 3.68 -24.66
N GLY A 262 -0.68 4.21 -25.84
CA GLY A 262 -1.43 4.00 -27.07
C GLY A 262 -1.34 2.58 -27.65
N HIS A 263 -0.42 1.75 -27.12
CA HIS A 263 -0.17 0.39 -27.59
C HIS A 263 -0.56 -0.70 -26.59
N VAL A 264 -1.00 -0.34 -25.38
CA VAL A 264 -1.30 -1.30 -24.32
C VAL A 264 -2.65 -1.04 -23.68
N ALA A 265 -3.31 -2.11 -23.21
CA ALA A 265 -4.61 -2.05 -22.55
C ALA A 265 -4.53 -2.10 -21.01
N VAL A 266 -3.35 -1.85 -20.45
CA VAL A 266 -3.06 -1.95 -19.01
C VAL A 266 -2.70 -0.59 -18.40
N PRO A 267 -2.77 -0.43 -17.07
CA PRO A 267 -2.34 0.80 -16.41
C PRO A 267 -0.85 1.09 -16.65
N VAL A 268 -0.55 2.35 -16.96
CA VAL A 268 0.79 2.88 -17.14
C VAL A 268 1.09 3.87 -16.04
N PHE A 269 2.03 3.53 -15.16
CA PHE A 269 2.54 4.40 -14.12
C PHE A 269 3.76 5.15 -14.65
N ALA A 270 3.53 6.40 -15.04
CA ALA A 270 4.54 7.28 -15.61
C ALA A 270 5.41 7.90 -14.49
N VAL A 271 6.73 7.71 -14.60
CA VAL A 271 7.72 8.26 -13.67
C VAL A 271 8.57 9.29 -14.42
N PRO A 272 8.30 10.60 -14.25
CA PRO A 272 9.14 11.63 -14.84
C PRO A 272 10.50 11.61 -14.15
N THR A 273 11.57 11.79 -14.91
CA THR A 273 12.92 11.91 -14.34
C THR A 273 13.44 13.34 -14.42
N SER A 274 14.33 13.69 -13.49
CA SER A 274 15.11 14.93 -13.53
C SER A 274 16.21 14.92 -14.61
N VAL A 275 16.33 13.81 -15.35
CA VAL A 275 17.28 13.66 -16.46
C VAL A 275 16.87 14.53 -17.64
N GLY A 276 17.79 15.40 -18.02
CA GLY A 276 17.69 16.23 -19.20
C GLY A 276 18.53 17.50 -19.04
N TYR A 277 18.39 18.42 -19.99
CA TYR A 277 19.13 19.67 -19.98
C TYR A 277 18.21 20.85 -20.28
N GLY A 278 18.60 22.05 -19.82
CA GLY A 278 17.93 23.32 -20.11
C GLY A 278 16.44 23.29 -19.78
N ALA A 279 15.62 23.08 -20.82
CA ALA A 279 14.17 23.05 -20.73
C ALA A 279 13.60 21.86 -19.93
N ASN A 280 14.38 20.87 -19.49
CA ASN A 280 13.87 19.82 -18.59
C ASN A 280 13.45 20.38 -17.21
N LEU A 281 14.10 21.46 -16.74
CA LEU A 281 13.80 22.15 -15.49
C LEU A 281 13.74 21.23 -14.25
N GLY A 282 14.71 20.31 -14.14
CA GLY A 282 14.80 19.39 -13.01
C GLY A 282 13.63 18.40 -12.93
N GLY A 283 13.10 17.99 -14.08
CA GLY A 283 11.97 17.06 -14.20
C GLY A 283 10.58 17.72 -14.23
N LEU A 284 10.49 19.05 -14.11
CA LEU A 284 9.20 19.73 -14.19
C LEU A 284 8.55 19.60 -15.58
N THR A 285 9.34 19.71 -16.64
CA THR A 285 8.84 19.57 -18.01
C THR A 285 8.26 18.18 -18.30
N PRO A 286 8.98 17.06 -18.05
CA PRO A 286 8.40 15.74 -18.25
C PRO A 286 7.22 15.49 -17.30
N LEU A 287 7.25 15.99 -16.05
CA LEU A 287 6.10 15.88 -15.14
C LEU A 287 4.85 16.55 -15.72
N MET A 288 4.96 17.81 -16.17
CA MET A 288 3.82 18.53 -16.77
C MET A 288 3.37 17.88 -18.07
N GLY A 289 4.30 17.41 -18.91
CA GLY A 289 4.00 16.70 -20.16
C GLY A 289 3.22 15.42 -19.93
N MET A 290 3.66 14.60 -18.96
CA MET A 290 2.98 13.36 -18.59
C MET A 290 1.59 13.63 -17.98
N LEU A 291 1.45 14.65 -17.12
CA LEU A 291 0.17 15.03 -16.51
C LEU A 291 -0.83 15.60 -17.53
N SER A 292 -0.33 16.28 -18.56
CA SER A 292 -1.15 16.85 -19.62
C SER A 292 -1.45 15.87 -20.75
N SER A 293 -1.00 14.61 -20.63
CA SER A 293 -1.27 13.57 -21.60
C SER A 293 -2.77 13.32 -21.73
N CYS A 294 -3.24 13.10 -22.97
CA CYS A 294 -4.65 12.78 -23.25
C CYS A 294 -4.99 11.30 -23.04
N THR A 295 -4.03 10.49 -22.61
CA THR A 295 -4.17 9.04 -22.51
C THR A 295 -4.83 8.66 -21.19
N ALA A 296 -5.89 7.84 -21.26
CA ALA A 296 -6.76 7.58 -20.11
C ALA A 296 -6.16 6.57 -19.10
N ASN A 297 -5.21 5.74 -19.53
CA ASN A 297 -4.57 4.71 -18.71
C ASN A 297 -3.22 5.14 -18.14
N VAL A 298 -2.84 6.42 -18.21
CA VAL A 298 -1.61 6.94 -17.61
C VAL A 298 -1.91 7.59 -16.25
N ALA A 299 -1.18 7.16 -15.22
CA ALA A 299 -1.13 7.80 -13.92
C ALA A 299 0.31 8.25 -13.63
N VAL A 300 0.50 9.48 -13.18
CA VAL A 300 1.82 10.09 -13.03
C VAL A 300 2.22 10.15 -11.56
N VAL A 301 3.45 9.73 -11.25
CA VAL A 301 4.04 9.89 -9.91
C VAL A 301 5.01 11.09 -9.88
N ASN A 302 5.59 11.36 -8.71
CA ASN A 302 6.52 12.48 -8.56
C ASN A 302 7.83 12.23 -9.36
N VAL A 303 8.59 13.31 -9.58
CA VAL A 303 9.90 13.25 -10.23
C VAL A 303 10.84 12.31 -9.47
N ASP A 304 11.52 11.45 -10.22
CA ASP A 304 12.46 10.44 -9.72
C ASP A 304 11.86 9.53 -8.63
N ALA A 305 10.54 9.31 -8.64
CA ALA A 305 9.86 8.46 -7.67
C ALA A 305 9.65 7.05 -8.24
N GLY A 306 10.74 6.37 -8.60
CA GLY A 306 10.74 4.99 -9.09
C GLY A 306 10.07 4.05 -8.09
N PHE A 307 10.30 4.28 -6.80
CA PHE A 307 9.59 3.61 -5.70
C PHE A 307 8.07 3.70 -5.85
N LYS A 308 7.52 4.89 -6.09
CA LYS A 308 6.05 5.06 -6.20
C LYS A 308 5.51 4.37 -7.46
N GLY A 309 6.24 4.46 -8.57
CA GLY A 309 5.88 3.76 -9.81
C GLY A 309 5.83 2.24 -9.62
N GLY A 310 6.93 1.67 -9.09
CA GLY A 310 7.03 0.25 -8.77
C GLY A 310 5.97 -0.21 -7.77
N TYR A 311 5.73 0.54 -6.69
CA TYR A 311 4.75 0.19 -5.66
C TYR A 311 3.32 0.15 -6.22
N LEU A 312 2.92 1.15 -7.00
CA LEU A 312 1.57 1.19 -7.59
C LEU A 312 1.36 0.06 -8.61
N ALA A 313 2.34 -0.20 -9.47
CA ALA A 313 2.30 -1.32 -10.40
C ALA A 313 2.25 -2.67 -9.66
N GLY A 314 3.05 -2.82 -8.60
CA GLY A 314 3.08 -4.01 -7.78
C GLY A 314 1.76 -4.28 -7.06
N LEU A 315 1.04 -3.24 -6.61
CA LEU A 315 -0.30 -3.39 -6.05
C LEU A 315 -1.29 -3.96 -7.08
N VAL A 316 -1.25 -3.48 -8.33
CA VAL A 316 -2.11 -3.99 -9.41
C VAL A 316 -1.84 -5.48 -9.63
N VAL A 317 -0.59 -5.86 -9.84
CA VAL A 317 -0.21 -7.25 -10.10
C VAL A 317 -0.50 -8.16 -8.90
N SER A 318 -0.23 -7.69 -7.68
CA SER A 318 -0.58 -8.41 -6.45
C SER A 318 -2.08 -8.71 -6.37
N ARG A 319 -2.94 -7.76 -6.74
CA ARG A 319 -4.39 -7.98 -6.78
C ARG A 319 -4.80 -9.04 -7.81
N ILE A 320 -4.17 -9.05 -8.98
CA ILE A 320 -4.43 -10.04 -10.03
C ILE A 320 -4.02 -11.44 -9.54
N GLN A 321 -2.83 -11.58 -8.96
CA GLN A 321 -2.34 -12.86 -8.41
C GLN A 321 -3.25 -13.41 -7.28
N HIS A 322 -3.76 -12.54 -6.41
CA HIS A 322 -4.73 -12.94 -5.39
C HIS A 322 -6.10 -13.34 -5.96
N ALA A 323 -6.49 -12.79 -7.11
CA ALA A 323 -7.75 -13.15 -7.77
C ALA A 323 -7.65 -14.51 -8.50
N THR A 324 -6.53 -14.78 -9.17
CA THR A 324 -6.29 -16.05 -9.88
C THR A 324 -6.18 -17.24 -8.94
N THR A 325 -5.50 -17.08 -7.80
CA THR A 325 -5.40 -18.11 -6.75
C THR A 325 -6.77 -18.51 -6.20
N LYS A 326 -7.64 -17.53 -5.88
CA LYS A 326 -9.01 -17.79 -5.38
C LYS A 326 -9.94 -18.52 -6.37
N THR A 327 -9.62 -18.51 -7.66
CA THR A 327 -10.47 -19.14 -8.69
C THR A 327 -10.05 -20.59 -8.97
N SER A 328 -8.90 -21.00 -8.43
CA SER A 328 -8.31 -22.33 -8.63
C SER A 328 -8.58 -23.29 -7.46
N ASP A 329 -9.15 -22.78 -6.36
CA ASP A 329 -9.65 -23.52 -5.19
C ASP A 329 -11.18 -23.69 -5.25
#